data_AF-A0A136LUY2-F1
#
_entry.id   AF-A0A136LUY2-F1
#
_cell.length_a   1.000
_cell.length_b   1.000
_cell.length_c   1.000
_cell.angle_alpha   90.00
_cell.angle_beta   90.00
_cell.angle_gamma   90.00
#
_symmetry.space_group_name_H-M   'P 1'
#
loop_
_entity.id
_entity.type
_entity.pdbx_description
1 polymer ?
#
loop_
_entity_poly.entity_id
_entity_poly.type
_entity_poly.pdbx_seq_one_letter_code
_entity_poly.pdbx_strand_id
1 'polypeptide(L)'
;MAHSAGNALFNEPLGNTSENFSLLGFGFESFVDWIVATINNGFVLILLSVGLLFSSILFFRKVISKTLGIRPEGFQHFFFKNAFKSFGWGLLITAVIRSSTVTTSLVVPLVAKRVVKIKAAVPFVLGANIGTTITAFIAALFNSNAAISLAVAHFLFNTIGVVLFYLIPVVKELPLKLADGLGRLTLKYRLAGFLYLLLTFL
;
A
#
# COMPACT_ATOMS: atom_id res chain seq x y z
N MET A 1 12.68 -19.11 -40.61
CA MET A 1 11.63 -18.09 -40.44
C MET A 1 11.00 -18.04 -39.03
N ALA A 2 11.56 -18.73 -38.02
CA ALA A 2 11.03 -18.73 -36.63
C ALA A 2 11.94 -18.01 -35.62
N HIS A 3 12.92 -17.22 -36.07
CA HIS A 3 13.93 -16.59 -35.21
C HIS A 3 13.77 -15.06 -35.06
N SER A 4 12.67 -14.49 -35.58
CA SER A 4 12.42 -13.03 -35.61
C SER A 4 11.29 -12.58 -34.67
N ALA A 5 10.51 -13.49 -34.08
CA ALA A 5 9.38 -13.13 -33.21
C ALA A 5 9.78 -12.89 -31.74
N GLY A 6 10.91 -13.43 -31.30
CA GLY A 6 11.41 -13.28 -29.93
C GLY A 6 11.97 -11.89 -29.60
N ASN A 7 12.50 -11.19 -30.61
CA ASN A 7 13.12 -9.88 -30.41
C ASN A 7 12.13 -8.70 -30.44
N ALA A 8 10.87 -8.93 -30.85
CA ALA A 8 9.86 -7.88 -30.89
C ALA A 8 9.17 -7.63 -29.53
N LEU A 9 9.14 -8.64 -28.64
CA LEU A 9 8.51 -8.54 -27.31
C LEU A 9 9.34 -7.77 -26.27
N PHE A 10 10.64 -7.59 -26.51
CA PHE A 10 11.56 -6.87 -25.61
C PHE A 10 11.97 -5.48 -26.14
N ASN A 11 11.43 -5.06 -27.28
CA ASN A 11 11.81 -3.83 -27.98
C ASN A 11 10.63 -2.86 -28.16
N GLU A 12 9.56 -3.04 -27.38
CA GLU A 12 8.58 -1.98 -27.15
C GLU A 12 9.30 -0.88 -26.36
N PRO A 13 9.39 0.37 -26.87
CA PRO A 13 9.89 1.47 -26.08
C PRO A 13 8.98 1.55 -24.85
N LEU A 14 9.57 1.49 -23.66
CA LEU A 14 8.88 1.70 -22.39
C LEU A 14 7.95 2.90 -22.57
N GLY A 15 6.65 2.62 -22.70
CA GLY A 15 5.63 3.62 -22.96
C GLY A 15 5.81 4.73 -21.94
N ASN A 16 5.93 5.94 -22.47
CA ASN A 16 6.22 7.16 -21.74
C ASN A 16 5.51 7.20 -20.38
N THR A 17 6.27 6.95 -19.30
CA THR A 17 5.76 6.96 -17.92
C THR A 17 5.28 8.36 -17.49
N SER A 18 5.36 9.38 -18.36
CA SER A 18 4.85 10.74 -18.11
C SER A 18 3.36 10.93 -18.45
N GLU A 19 2.70 9.98 -19.13
CA GLU A 19 1.31 10.17 -19.59
C GLU A 19 0.30 10.28 -18.42
N ASN A 20 0.53 9.60 -17.30
CA ASN A 20 -0.39 9.59 -16.15
C ASN A 20 -0.22 10.76 -15.17
N PHE A 21 0.82 11.58 -15.32
CA PHE A 21 1.00 12.81 -14.52
C PHE A 21 0.37 14.04 -15.18
N SER A 22 0.06 13.97 -16.48
CA SER A 22 -0.43 15.10 -17.28
C SER A 22 -1.88 15.51 -17.00
N LEU A 23 -2.72 14.63 -16.46
CA LEU A 23 -4.16 14.89 -16.24
C LEU A 23 -4.42 15.82 -15.04
N LEU A 24 -3.42 15.98 -14.17
CA LEU A 24 -3.32 17.00 -13.11
C LEU A 24 -2.21 18.04 -13.42
N GLY A 25 -1.65 17.99 -14.64
CA GLY A 25 -0.36 18.57 -15.03
C GLY A 25 -0.37 20.05 -15.40
N PHE A 26 -1.51 20.74 -15.40
CA PHE A 26 -1.53 22.20 -15.56
C PHE A 26 -1.16 22.90 -14.24
N GLY A 27 0.13 22.86 -13.87
CA GLY A 27 0.72 23.79 -12.89
C GLY A 27 1.66 23.18 -11.84
N PHE A 28 1.53 21.90 -11.50
CA PHE A 28 2.39 21.30 -10.46
C PHE A 28 3.81 21.01 -10.95
N GLU A 29 3.96 20.43 -12.15
CA GLU A 29 5.30 20.15 -12.70
C GLU A 29 6.07 21.44 -12.96
N SER A 30 5.42 22.47 -13.51
CA SER A 30 6.04 23.79 -13.71
C SER A 30 6.52 24.44 -12.40
N PHE A 31 5.81 24.21 -11.30
CA PHE A 31 6.22 24.68 -9.97
C PHE A 31 7.41 23.90 -9.42
N VAL A 32 7.42 22.58 -9.60
CA VAL A 32 8.54 21.71 -9.19
C VAL A 32 9.80 22.06 -9.98
N ASP A 33 9.69 22.21 -11.30
CA ASP A 33 10.80 22.58 -12.17
C ASP A 33 11.34 23.97 -11.84
N TRP A 34 10.47 24.93 -11.49
CA TRP A 34 10.90 26.25 -11.02
C TRP A 34 11.71 26.18 -9.71
N ILE A 35 11.29 25.32 -8.76
CA ILE A 35 12.05 25.11 -7.51
C ILE A 35 13.41 24.49 -7.79
N VAL A 36 13.45 23.45 -8.64
CA VAL A 36 14.70 22.75 -8.99
C VAL A 36 15.65 23.68 -9.74
N ALA A 37 15.15 24.48 -10.68
CA ALA A 37 15.95 25.46 -11.41
C ALA A 37 16.48 26.60 -10.52
N THR A 38 15.73 26.98 -9.48
CA THR A 38 16.14 28.03 -8.53
C THR A 38 17.21 27.52 -7.55
N ILE A 39 17.20 26.24 -7.21
CA ILE A 39 18.10 25.64 -6.21
C ILE A 39 19.17 24.80 -6.93
N ASN A 40 20.29 25.43 -7.29
CA ASN A 40 21.43 24.78 -7.98
C ASN A 40 22.33 23.93 -7.03
N ASN A 41 21.76 23.34 -5.97
CA ASN A 41 22.52 22.50 -5.03
C ASN A 41 21.73 21.24 -4.66
N GLY A 42 22.20 20.08 -5.12
CA GLY A 42 21.53 18.79 -4.95
C GLY A 42 21.31 18.39 -3.48
N PHE A 43 22.22 18.75 -2.57
CA PHE A 43 22.05 18.45 -1.14
C PHE A 43 20.87 19.21 -0.52
N VAL A 44 20.66 20.45 -0.94
CA VAL A 44 19.55 21.29 -0.46
C VAL A 44 18.22 20.75 -0.98
N LEU A 45 18.17 20.28 -2.24
CA LEU A 45 16.98 19.66 -2.82
C LEU A 45 16.57 18.36 -2.11
N ILE A 46 17.54 17.52 -1.73
CA ILE A 46 17.27 16.32 -0.94
C ILE A 46 16.70 16.68 0.44
N LEU A 47 17.32 17.64 1.12
CA LEU A 47 16.85 18.07 2.45
C LEU A 47 15.44 18.69 2.39
N LEU A 48 15.17 19.49 1.36
CA LEU A 48 13.86 20.08 1.10
C LEU A 48 12.81 18.99 0.86
N SER A 49 13.13 17.99 0.03
CA SER A 49 12.22 16.89 -0.29
C SER A 49 11.87 16.06 0.95
N VAL A 50 12.87 15.73 1.78
CA VAL A 50 12.66 15.04 3.05
C VAL A 50 11.79 15.89 3.98
N GLY A 51 12.08 17.19 4.10
CA GLY A 51 11.28 18.12 4.91
C GLY A 51 9.82 18.21 4.44
N LEU A 52 9.60 18.26 3.13
CA LEU A 52 8.28 18.34 2.51
C LEU A 52 7.50 17.04 2.69
N LEU A 53 8.18 15.88 2.62
CA LEU A 53 7.61 14.57 2.91
C LEU A 53 7.13 14.49 4.37
N PHE A 54 7.99 14.84 5.34
CA PHE A 54 7.60 14.87 6.76
C PHE A 54 6.45 15.86 7.02
N SER A 55 6.49 17.04 6.40
CA SER A 55 5.44 18.05 6.49
C SER A 55 4.11 17.51 5.97
N SER A 56 4.11 16.84 4.81
CA SER A 56 2.93 16.22 4.21
C SER A 56 2.30 15.17 5.13
N ILE A 57 3.11 14.30 5.75
CA ILE A 57 2.62 13.31 6.72
C ILE A 57 1.98 13.97 7.94
N LEU A 58 2.60 15.02 8.49
CA LEU A 58 2.07 15.75 9.65
C LEU A 58 0.82 16.55 9.30
N PHE A 59 0.76 17.11 8.10
CA PHE A 59 -0.41 17.80 7.56
C PHE A 59 -1.57 16.83 7.37
N PHE A 60 -1.34 15.70 6.71
CA PHE A 60 -2.34 14.64 6.54
C PHE A 60 -2.86 14.13 7.88
N ARG A 61 -1.96 13.93 8.88
CA ARG A 61 -2.34 13.61 10.26
C ARG A 61 -3.31 14.64 10.85
N LYS A 62 -3.01 15.93 10.67
CA LYS A 62 -3.80 17.05 11.22
C LYS A 62 -5.13 17.21 10.50
N VAL A 63 -5.15 17.06 9.18
CA VAL A 63 -6.36 17.10 8.35
C VAL A 63 -7.26 15.92 8.69
N ILE A 64 -6.71 14.71 8.83
CA ILE A 64 -7.46 13.56 9.33
C ILE A 64 -8.00 13.85 10.73
N SER A 65 -7.19 14.29 11.70
CA SER A 65 -7.69 14.47 13.07
C SER A 65 -8.73 15.59 13.18
N LYS A 66 -8.63 16.63 12.35
CA LYS A 66 -9.47 17.85 12.44
C LYS A 66 -10.70 17.80 11.54
N THR A 67 -10.54 17.36 10.29
CA THR A 67 -11.63 17.28 9.30
C THR A 67 -12.53 16.10 9.57
N LEU A 68 -11.96 14.98 10.00
CA LEU A 68 -12.78 13.80 10.17
C LEU A 68 -13.60 13.85 11.46
N GLY A 69 -13.28 14.67 12.48
CA GLY A 69 -14.05 14.72 13.73
C GLY A 69 -14.48 13.33 14.22
N ILE A 70 -13.66 12.30 13.93
CA ILE A 70 -14.12 10.93 13.92
C ILE A 70 -14.37 10.59 15.37
N ARG A 71 -15.64 10.40 15.72
CA ARG A 71 -15.97 9.48 16.79
C ARG A 71 -15.33 8.15 16.35
N PRO A 72 -14.27 7.66 17.02
CA PRO A 72 -13.56 6.44 16.60
C PRO A 72 -14.52 5.28 16.33
N GLU A 73 -15.66 5.28 17.02
CA GLU A 73 -16.78 4.36 16.84
C GLU A 73 -17.38 4.35 15.43
N GLY A 74 -17.61 5.51 14.79
CA GLY A 74 -18.26 5.60 13.48
C GLY A 74 -17.38 5.10 12.33
N PHE A 75 -16.10 5.51 12.34
CA PHE A 75 -15.11 5.03 11.37
C PHE A 75 -14.86 3.53 11.51
N GLN A 76 -14.69 3.06 12.74
CA GLN A 76 -14.52 1.63 13.00
C GLN A 76 -15.77 0.84 12.59
N HIS A 77 -16.97 1.37 12.79
CA HIS A 77 -18.21 0.70 12.38
C HIS A 77 -18.41 0.67 10.86
N PHE A 78 -17.94 1.68 10.14
CA PHE A 78 -18.07 1.73 8.69
C PHE A 78 -17.07 0.81 7.98
N PHE A 79 -15.79 0.88 8.38
CA PHE A 79 -14.71 0.15 7.72
C PHE A 79 -14.44 -1.23 8.35
N PHE A 80 -14.52 -1.35 9.68
CA PHE A 80 -13.95 -2.47 10.45
C PHE A 80 -14.95 -3.23 11.34
N LYS A 81 -16.27 -3.07 11.10
CA LYS A 81 -17.31 -3.72 11.93
C LYS A 81 -17.22 -5.25 11.92
N ASN A 82 -17.09 -5.83 10.74
CA ASN A 82 -17.03 -7.28 10.51
C ASN A 82 -15.83 -7.61 9.63
N ALA A 83 -15.28 -8.82 9.75
CA ALA A 83 -14.17 -9.28 8.92
C ALA A 83 -14.45 -9.15 7.42
N PHE A 84 -15.66 -9.46 6.97
CA PHE A 84 -16.07 -9.29 5.57
C PHE A 84 -16.07 -7.82 5.10
N LYS A 85 -16.49 -6.89 5.97
CA LYS A 85 -16.45 -5.46 5.66
C LYS A 85 -15.02 -4.94 5.60
N SER A 86 -14.20 -5.31 6.58
CA SER A 86 -12.77 -5.00 6.57
C SER A 86 -12.11 -5.49 5.28
N PHE A 87 -12.37 -6.74 4.91
CA PHE A 87 -11.86 -7.35 3.68
C PHE A 87 -12.33 -6.61 2.43
N GLY A 88 -13.63 -6.35 2.31
CA GLY A 88 -14.21 -5.63 1.18
C GLY A 88 -13.62 -4.22 1.01
N TRP A 89 -13.45 -3.48 2.10
CA TRP A 89 -12.84 -2.16 2.06
C TRP A 89 -11.35 -2.20 1.70
N GLY A 90 -10.60 -3.17 2.22
CA GLY A 90 -9.20 -3.35 1.84
C GLY A 90 -9.06 -3.65 0.35
N LEU A 91 -9.92 -4.52 -0.18
CA LEU A 91 -9.97 -4.86 -1.60
C LEU A 91 -10.31 -3.62 -2.45
N LEU A 92 -11.38 -2.90 -2.10
CA LEU A 92 -11.84 -1.71 -2.84
C LEU A 92 -10.79 -0.59 -2.83
N ILE A 93 -10.26 -0.25 -1.66
CA ILE A 93 -9.28 0.84 -1.52
C ILE A 93 -8.02 0.51 -2.33
N THR A 94 -7.50 -0.72 -2.26
CA THR A 94 -6.35 -1.11 -3.07
C THR A 94 -6.67 -1.15 -4.56
N ALA A 95 -7.87 -1.59 -4.96
CA ALA A 95 -8.24 -1.60 -6.38
C ALA A 95 -8.28 -0.18 -6.96
N VAL A 96 -8.79 0.79 -6.19
CA VAL A 96 -8.85 2.21 -6.57
C VAL A 96 -7.46 2.84 -6.60
N ILE A 97 -6.68 2.67 -5.52
CA ILE A 97 -5.34 3.27 -5.38
C ILE A 97 -4.31 2.55 -6.27
N ARG A 98 -4.56 1.28 -6.62
CA ARG A 98 -3.66 0.35 -7.32
C ARG A 98 -2.34 0.05 -6.59
N SER A 99 -2.23 0.40 -5.30
CA SER A 99 -1.04 0.15 -4.48
C SER A 99 -1.44 -0.43 -3.12
N SER A 100 -1.09 -1.70 -2.90
CA SER A 100 -1.33 -2.37 -1.62
C SER A 100 -0.44 -1.83 -0.50
N THR A 101 0.76 -1.33 -0.82
CA THR A 101 1.65 -0.67 0.16
C THR A 101 1.01 0.58 0.72
N VAL A 102 0.43 1.45 -0.12
CA VAL A 102 -0.28 2.64 0.35
C VAL A 102 -1.46 2.26 1.24
N THR A 103 -2.27 1.28 0.82
CA THR A 103 -3.42 0.80 1.59
C THR A 103 -3.03 0.24 2.97
N THR A 104 -1.95 -0.55 3.03
CA THR A 104 -1.46 -1.12 4.30
C THR A 104 -0.83 -0.05 5.20
N SER A 105 -0.07 0.90 4.63
CA SER A 105 0.49 2.05 5.35
C SER A 105 -0.56 2.98 5.96
N LEU A 106 -1.78 3.02 5.42
CA LEU A 106 -2.88 3.75 6.04
C LEU A 106 -3.41 3.07 7.31
N VAL A 107 -3.44 1.74 7.35
CA VAL A 107 -4.01 0.98 8.47
C VAL A 107 -3.02 0.77 9.61
N VAL A 108 -1.73 0.61 9.33
CA VAL A 108 -0.69 0.41 10.37
C VAL A 108 -0.71 1.50 11.46
N PRO A 109 -0.75 2.82 11.14
CA PRO A 109 -0.85 3.88 12.15
C PRO A 109 -2.16 3.87 12.95
N LEU A 110 -3.27 3.43 12.34
CA LEU A 110 -4.57 3.34 13.00
C LEU A 110 -4.58 2.20 14.03
N VAL A 111 -3.91 1.10 13.71
CA VAL A 111 -3.66 -0.01 14.63
C VAL A 111 -2.71 0.42 15.76
N ALA A 112 -1.63 1.13 15.44
CA ALA A 112 -0.68 1.63 16.43
C ALA A 112 -1.33 2.58 17.45
N LYS A 113 -2.29 3.40 17.01
CA LYS A 113 -3.10 4.28 17.86
C LYS A 113 -4.28 3.57 18.55
N ARG A 114 -4.42 2.25 18.39
CA ARG A 114 -5.53 1.44 18.90
C ARG A 114 -6.93 1.87 18.43
N VAL A 115 -7.01 2.65 17.35
CA VAL A 115 -8.29 3.04 16.70
C VAL A 115 -8.90 1.83 16.00
N VAL A 116 -8.05 0.96 15.45
CA VAL A 116 -8.46 -0.30 14.80
C VAL A 116 -7.82 -1.46 15.56
N LYS A 117 -8.61 -2.47 15.90
CA LYS A 117 -8.10 -3.70 16.51
C LYS A 117 -7.27 -4.47 15.48
N ILE A 118 -6.11 -5.00 15.88
CA ILE A 118 -5.23 -5.82 15.01
C ILE A 118 -6.03 -6.93 14.32
N LYS A 119 -6.93 -7.60 15.05
CA LYS A 119 -7.82 -8.66 14.52
C LYS A 119 -8.74 -8.20 13.38
N ALA A 120 -9.12 -6.92 13.36
CA ALA A 120 -9.96 -6.34 12.30
C ALA A 120 -9.12 -5.79 11.14
N ALA A 121 -7.84 -5.46 11.37
CA ALA A 121 -6.90 -5.04 10.34
C ALA A 121 -6.41 -6.21 9.47
N VAL A 122 -6.27 -7.42 10.03
CA VAL A 122 -5.88 -8.62 9.28
C VAL A 122 -6.75 -8.87 8.04
N PRO A 123 -8.10 -8.99 8.14
CA PRO A 123 -8.94 -9.19 6.96
C PRO A 123 -8.86 -8.02 5.98
N PHE A 124 -8.62 -6.79 6.45
CA PHE A 124 -8.41 -5.64 5.56
C PHE A 124 -7.14 -5.78 4.72
N VAL A 125 -6.02 -6.19 5.33
CA VAL A 125 -4.76 -6.42 4.60
C VAL A 125 -4.88 -7.59 3.61
N LEU A 126 -5.59 -8.65 4.00
CA LEU A 126 -5.87 -9.78 3.09
C LEU A 126 -6.73 -9.34 1.89
N GLY A 127 -7.73 -8.48 2.13
CA GLY A 127 -8.53 -7.87 1.08
C GLY A 127 -7.70 -7.01 0.16
N ALA A 128 -6.82 -6.18 0.72
CA ALA A 128 -5.88 -5.36 -0.05
C ALA A 128 -4.98 -6.20 -0.96
N ASN A 129 -4.55 -7.39 -0.52
CA ASN A 129 -3.75 -8.28 -1.35
C ASN A 129 -4.52 -8.79 -2.58
N ILE A 130 -5.79 -9.21 -2.38
CA ILE A 130 -6.66 -9.58 -3.50
C ILE A 130 -6.97 -8.36 -4.39
N GLY A 131 -7.16 -7.17 -3.82
CA GLY A 131 -7.42 -5.94 -4.58
C GLY A 131 -6.37 -5.64 -5.64
N THR A 132 -5.10 -5.99 -5.41
CA THR A 132 -4.00 -5.83 -6.38
C THR A 132 -4.23 -6.62 -7.67
N THR A 133 -4.95 -7.75 -7.58
CA THR A 133 -5.22 -8.63 -8.73
C THR A 133 -6.24 -8.03 -9.69
N ILE A 134 -7.09 -7.11 -9.22
CA ILE A 134 -8.06 -6.40 -10.07
C ILE A 134 -7.33 -5.57 -11.12
N THR A 135 -6.22 -4.93 -10.76
CA THR A 135 -5.39 -4.20 -11.72
C THR A 135 -4.80 -5.12 -12.79
N ALA A 136 -4.36 -6.32 -12.39
CA ALA A 136 -3.84 -7.32 -13.33
C ALA A 136 -4.94 -7.81 -14.29
N PHE A 137 -6.17 -7.99 -13.81
CA PHE A 137 -7.32 -8.31 -14.68
C PHE A 137 -7.64 -7.18 -15.65
N ILE A 138 -7.71 -5.93 -15.17
CA ILE A 138 -7.94 -4.77 -16.03
C ILE A 138 -6.87 -4.71 -17.13
N ALA A 139 -5.59 -4.87 -16.77
CA ALA A 139 -4.51 -4.90 -17.75
C ALA A 139 -4.65 -6.06 -18.74
N ALA A 140 -4.97 -7.27 -18.26
CA ALA A 140 -5.08 -8.46 -19.09
C ALA A 140 -6.22 -8.40 -20.12
N LEU A 141 -7.32 -7.69 -19.81
CA LEU A 141 -8.45 -7.52 -20.74
C LEU A 141 -8.06 -6.77 -22.03
N PHE A 142 -7.02 -5.94 -21.98
CA PHE A 142 -6.53 -5.18 -23.13
C PHE A 142 -5.26 -5.79 -23.76
N ASN A 143 -4.86 -7.01 -23.35
CA ASN A 143 -3.59 -7.62 -23.73
C ASN A 143 -3.77 -9.06 -24.27
N SER A 144 -2.66 -9.79 -24.41
CA SER A 144 -2.61 -11.14 -24.98
C SER A 144 -3.22 -12.23 -24.09
N ASN A 145 -3.48 -13.40 -24.66
CA ASN A 145 -3.92 -14.60 -23.92
C ASN A 145 -2.95 -14.98 -22.78
N ALA A 146 -1.65 -14.67 -22.93
CA ALA A 146 -0.65 -14.88 -21.89
C ALA A 146 -0.87 -13.93 -20.70
N ALA A 147 -1.28 -12.68 -20.93
CA ALA A 147 -1.61 -11.74 -19.87
C ALA A 147 -2.83 -12.18 -19.05
N ILE A 148 -3.84 -12.77 -19.70
CA ILE A 148 -5.01 -13.35 -19.03
C ILE A 148 -4.60 -14.53 -18.15
N SER A 149 -3.75 -15.43 -18.66
CA SER A 149 -3.24 -16.56 -17.88
C SER A 149 -2.48 -16.09 -16.64
N LEU A 150 -1.62 -15.06 -16.78
CA LEU A 150 -0.90 -14.46 -15.66
C LEU A 150 -1.83 -13.81 -14.64
N ALA A 151 -2.85 -13.06 -15.09
CA ALA A 151 -3.83 -12.42 -14.21
C ALA A 151 -4.64 -13.46 -13.42
N VAL A 152 -5.08 -14.55 -14.08
CA VAL A 152 -5.78 -15.66 -13.43
C VAL A 152 -4.87 -16.38 -12.43
N ALA A 153 -3.62 -16.67 -12.81
CA ALA A 153 -2.66 -17.29 -11.90
C ALA A 153 -2.40 -16.42 -10.65
N HIS A 154 -2.24 -15.11 -10.85
CA HIS A 154 -2.02 -14.15 -9.77
C HIS A 154 -3.25 -14.04 -8.84
N PHE A 155 -4.46 -14.05 -9.40
CA PHE A 155 -5.70 -14.08 -8.63
C PHE A 155 -5.88 -15.36 -7.84
N LEU A 156 -5.65 -16.52 -8.46
CA LEU A 156 -5.76 -17.82 -7.80
C LEU A 156 -4.73 -17.97 -6.68
N PHE A 157 -3.48 -17.59 -6.92
CA PHE A 157 -2.44 -17.64 -5.89
C PHE A 157 -2.82 -16.79 -4.65
N ASN A 158 -3.27 -15.55 -4.86
CA ASN A 158 -3.70 -14.69 -3.77
C ASN A 158 -4.95 -15.20 -3.06
N THR A 159 -5.94 -15.70 -3.81
CA THR A 159 -7.19 -16.22 -3.24
C THR A 159 -6.94 -17.48 -2.43
N ILE A 160 -6.15 -18.42 -2.96
CA ILE A 160 -5.76 -19.65 -2.25
C ILE A 160 -4.98 -19.27 -0.98
N GLY A 161 -4.03 -18.33 -1.07
CA GLY A 161 -3.30 -17.83 0.10
C GLY A 161 -4.21 -17.28 1.19
N VAL A 162 -5.22 -16.48 0.83
CA VAL A 162 -6.22 -15.95 1.78
C VAL A 162 -7.08 -17.06 2.38
N VAL A 163 -7.52 -18.02 1.57
CA VAL A 163 -8.33 -19.16 2.03
C VAL A 163 -7.53 -20.03 2.99
N LEU A 164 -6.29 -20.40 2.64
CA LEU A 164 -5.40 -21.17 3.52
C LEU A 164 -5.12 -20.43 4.83
N PHE A 165 -4.87 -19.13 4.76
CA PHE A 165 -4.67 -18.30 5.94
C PHE A 165 -5.88 -18.32 6.87
N TYR A 166 -7.10 -18.29 6.33
CA TYR A 166 -8.32 -18.30 7.14
C TYR A 166 -8.71 -19.69 7.65
N LEU A 167 -8.45 -20.73 6.86
CA LEU A 167 -8.84 -22.11 7.16
C LEU A 167 -7.90 -22.74 8.20
N ILE A 168 -6.63 -22.34 8.21
CA ILE A 168 -5.64 -22.87 9.15
C ILE A 168 -5.52 -21.92 10.35
N PRO A 169 -6.11 -22.25 11.52
CA PRO A 169 -6.13 -21.36 12.68
C PRO A 169 -4.71 -21.03 13.18
N VAL A 170 -3.77 -21.97 13.06
CA VAL A 170 -2.36 -21.77 13.43
C VAL A 170 -1.72 -20.64 12.61
N VAL A 171 -1.96 -20.62 11.30
CA VAL A 171 -1.39 -19.61 10.38
C VAL A 171 -1.98 -18.23 10.65
N LYS A 172 -3.26 -18.16 11.03
CA LYS A 172 -3.91 -16.92 11.43
C LYS A 172 -3.44 -16.38 12.78
N GLU A 173 -3.30 -17.26 13.77
CA GLU A 173 -2.96 -16.88 15.13
C GLU A 173 -1.49 -16.49 15.30
N LEU A 174 -0.59 -17.07 14.49
CA LEU A 174 0.84 -16.83 14.60
C LEU A 174 1.19 -15.34 14.38
N PRO A 175 0.81 -14.66 13.28
CA PRO A 175 1.08 -13.24 13.10
C PRO A 175 0.43 -12.36 14.17
N LEU A 176 -0.76 -12.73 14.64
CA LEU A 176 -1.47 -11.98 15.69
C LEU A 176 -0.72 -12.04 17.02
N LYS A 177 -0.28 -13.23 17.43
CA LYS A 177 0.50 -13.44 18.66
C LYS A 177 1.86 -12.75 18.57
N LEU A 178 2.52 -12.83 17.41
CA LEU A 178 3.80 -12.15 17.18
C LEU A 178 3.64 -10.63 17.25
N ALA A 179 2.63 -10.06 16.59
CA ALA A 179 2.36 -8.63 16.61
C ALA A 179 2.06 -8.12 18.03
N ASP A 180 1.23 -8.84 18.79
CA ASP A 180 0.92 -8.50 20.19
C ASP A 180 2.17 -8.66 21.09
N GLY A 181 2.96 -9.71 20.88
CA GLY A 181 4.19 -9.97 21.63
C GLY A 181 5.25 -8.90 21.42
N LEU A 182 5.55 -8.58 20.16
CA LEU A 182 6.48 -7.51 19.78
C LEU A 182 6.01 -6.14 20.29
N GLY A 183 4.70 -5.86 20.19
CA GLY A 183 4.12 -4.62 20.71
C GLY A 183 4.35 -4.47 22.22
N ARG A 184 4.13 -5.53 23.00
CA ARG A 184 4.39 -5.53 24.45
C ARG A 184 5.87 -5.39 24.78
N LEU A 185 6.74 -6.05 24.02
CA LEU A 185 8.19 -5.98 24.24
C LEU A 185 8.75 -4.59 23.97
N THR A 186 8.25 -3.93 22.90
CA THR A 186 8.62 -2.56 22.54
C THR A 186 8.16 -1.54 23.58
N LEU A 187 6.99 -1.76 24.20
CA LEU A 187 6.51 -0.91 25.30
C LEU A 187 7.32 -1.09 26.59
N LYS A 188 7.86 -2.30 26.83
CA LYS A 188 8.66 -2.62 28.03
C LYS A 188 10.12 -2.18 27.91
N TYR A 189 10.73 -2.35 26.74
CA TYR A 189 12.12 -1.99 26.47
C TYR A 189 12.18 -1.09 25.23
N ARG A 190 12.30 0.23 25.44
CA ARG A 190 12.40 1.21 24.34
C ARG A 190 13.54 0.89 23.36
N LEU A 191 14.64 0.30 23.86
CA LEU A 191 15.77 -0.16 23.05
C LEU A 191 15.41 -1.35 22.14
N ALA A 192 14.51 -2.25 22.57
CA ALA A 192 14.09 -3.39 21.76
C ALA A 192 13.37 -2.95 20.48
N GLY A 193 12.60 -1.87 20.54
CA GLY A 193 12.00 -1.26 19.35
C GLY A 193 13.04 -0.72 18.37
N PHE A 194 14.10 -0.09 18.88
CA PHE A 194 15.20 0.42 18.05
C PHE A 194 16.01 -0.72 17.41
N LEU A 195 16.32 -1.76 18.17
CA LEU A 195 17.05 -2.95 17.70
C LEU A 195 16.25 -3.74 16.66
N TYR A 196 14.93 -3.83 16.83
CA TYR A 196 14.04 -4.44 15.84
C TYR A 196 14.02 -3.66 14.51
N LEU A 197 13.96 -2.33 14.57
CA LEU A 197 14.03 -1.49 13.36
C LEU A 197 15.38 -1.67 12.66
N LEU A 198 16.47 -1.71 13.42
CA LEU A 198 17.82 -1.91 12.87
C LEU A 198 17.99 -3.32 12.27
N LEU A 199 17.41 -4.37 12.85
CA LEU A 199 17.47 -5.72 12.26
C LEU A 199 16.56 -5.91 11.05
N THR A 200 15.41 -5.23 11.00
CA THR A 200 14.41 -5.46 9.95
C THR A 200 14.63 -4.60 8.71
N PHE A 201 15.23 -3.42 8.86
CA PHE A 201 15.39 -2.43 7.78
C PHE A 201 16.85 -2.15 7.38
N LEU A 202 17.83 -2.81 8.02
CA LEU A 202 19.25 -2.74 7.64
C LEU A 202 19.65 -3.95 6.76
#